data_AF-A0A2P5LU32-F1
#
_entry.id   AF-A0A2P5LU32-F1
#
_cell.length_a   1.000
_cell.length_b   1.000
_cell.length_c   1.000
_cell.angle_alpha   90.00
_cell.angle_beta   90.00
_cell.angle_gamma   90.00
#
_symmetry.space_group_name_H-M   'P 1'
#
loop_
_entity.id
_entity.type
_entity.pdbx_description
1 polymer ?
#
loop_
_entity_poly.entity_id
_entity_poly.type
_entity_poly.pdbx_seq_one_letter_code
_entity_poly.pdbx_strand_id
1 'polypeptide(L)'
;MRADRLMRADRPMRRHRTRRREAGFSLIESLVATVIAAAVLAAFFSAGSAAGALQYRAGRNAAAIAIAHDLARTVGTDIPAVPGSRSGVAADGSAWRIDIQPLPVVFIGGQPSAMKGLVSARIRVAGKGGEAELAIVRPEAR
;
A
#
# COMPACT_ATOMS: atom_id res chain seq x y z
N MET A 1 -46.98 4.99 73.54
CA MET A 1 -46.82 3.70 72.84
C MET A 1 -47.62 3.80 71.54
N ARG A 2 -46.92 3.80 70.40
CA ARG A 2 -47.29 3.46 69.00
C ARG A 2 -48.73 3.69 68.50
N ALA A 3 -49.03 4.05 67.26
CA ALA A 3 -48.39 4.61 66.07
C ALA A 3 -49.44 4.38 64.93
N ASP A 4 -49.30 5.13 63.84
CA ASP A 4 -49.71 4.74 62.49
C ASP A 4 -51.20 4.65 62.13
N ARG A 5 -51.69 5.72 61.47
CA ARG A 5 -52.30 5.54 60.13
C ARG A 5 -52.25 6.79 59.26
N LEU A 6 -51.16 6.87 58.49
CA LEU A 6 -51.15 7.07 57.04
C LEU A 6 -51.97 8.24 56.44
N MET A 7 -51.21 9.24 55.98
CA MET A 7 -51.09 9.51 54.53
C MET A 7 -52.28 10.23 53.88
N ARG A 8 -52.33 11.56 54.02
CA ARG A 8 -52.85 12.43 52.95
C ARG A 8 -51.69 12.89 52.10
N ALA A 9 -51.66 12.35 50.89
CA ALA A 9 -50.68 12.63 49.87
C ALA A 9 -50.64 14.13 49.53
N ASP A 10 -49.48 14.74 49.79
CA ASP A 10 -49.04 15.93 49.07
C ASP A 10 -49.08 15.59 47.58
N ARG A 11 -49.96 16.28 46.85
CA ARG A 11 -50.00 16.16 45.40
C ARG A 11 -48.78 16.89 44.85
N PRO A 12 -47.82 16.19 44.20
CA PRO A 12 -46.74 16.89 43.54
C PRO A 12 -47.32 17.76 42.43
N MET A 13 -47.06 19.06 42.53
CA MET A 13 -47.33 20.03 41.49
C MET A 13 -46.68 19.51 40.20
N ARG A 14 -47.51 18.98 39.29
CA ARG A 14 -47.08 18.54 37.97
C ARG A 14 -46.48 19.77 37.29
N ARG A 15 -45.15 19.86 37.29
CA ARG A 15 -44.42 20.71 36.36
C ARG A 15 -44.85 20.28 34.97
N HIS A 16 -45.73 21.06 34.35
CA HIS A 16 -45.92 21.02 32.91
C HIS A 16 -44.60 21.45 32.29
N ARG A 17 -43.71 20.47 32.09
CA ARG A 17 -42.67 20.58 31.07
C ARG A 17 -43.44 20.72 29.77
N THR A 18 -43.58 21.96 29.30
CA THR A 18 -43.91 22.24 27.92
C THR A 18 -42.83 21.56 27.08
N ARG A 19 -43.10 20.33 26.66
CA ARG A 19 -42.38 19.71 25.55
C ARG A 19 -42.75 20.55 24.33
N ARG A 20 -41.99 21.63 24.13
CA ARG A 20 -42.02 22.42 22.91
C ARG A 20 -41.71 21.43 21.79
N ARG A 21 -42.74 21.11 21.03
CA ARG A 21 -42.64 20.22 19.87
C ARG A 21 -41.86 20.97 18.80
N GLU A 22 -40.56 20.71 18.72
CA GLU A 22 -39.73 20.99 17.55
C GLU A 22 -40.10 19.96 16.46
N ALA A 23 -41.34 20.00 15.97
CA ALA A 23 -41.91 18.95 15.12
C ALA A 23 -41.90 19.28 13.62
N GLY A 24 -41.27 20.39 13.20
CA GLY A 24 -41.24 20.80 11.80
C GLY A 24 -40.02 20.32 11.01
N PHE A 25 -38.92 19.98 11.70
CA PHE A 25 -37.62 19.74 11.04
C PHE A 25 -37.10 18.31 11.17
N SER A 26 -37.70 17.42 11.98
CA SER A 26 -37.12 16.09 12.23
C SER A 26 -37.09 15.18 10.98
N LEU A 27 -38.02 15.37 10.03
CA LEU A 27 -38.02 14.61 8.78
C LEU A 27 -36.85 15.02 7.88
N ILE A 28 -36.64 16.32 7.71
CA ILE A 28 -35.52 16.85 6.92
C ILE A 28 -34.21 16.53 7.61
N GLU A 29 -34.14 16.64 8.94
CA GLU A 29 -32.96 16.31 9.73
C GLU A 29 -32.58 14.84 9.61
N SER A 30 -33.54 13.92 9.71
CA SER A 30 -33.28 12.50 9.52
C SER A 30 -32.87 12.16 8.07
N LEU A 31 -33.45 12.82 7.08
CA LEU A 31 -33.04 12.68 5.67
C LEU A 31 -31.58 13.15 5.48
N VAL A 32 -31.26 14.34 5.96
CA VAL A 32 -29.91 14.92 5.87
C VAL A 32 -28.90 14.06 6.63
N ALA A 33 -29.23 13.62 7.85
CA ALA A 33 -28.39 12.73 8.62
C ALA A 33 -28.13 11.40 7.91
N THR A 34 -29.15 10.84 7.26
CA THR A 34 -29.02 9.61 6.47
C THR A 34 -28.11 9.80 5.26
N VAL A 35 -28.25 10.92 4.55
CA VAL A 35 -27.38 11.27 3.39
C VAL A 35 -25.93 11.44 3.83
N ILE A 36 -25.69 12.17 4.93
CA ILE A 36 -24.35 12.35 5.49
C ILE A 36 -23.77 10.99 5.92
N ALA A 37 -24.54 10.16 6.61
CA ALA A 37 -24.10 8.84 7.04
C ALA A 37 -23.73 7.94 5.85
N ALA A 38 -24.55 7.94 4.80
CA ALA A 38 -24.27 7.19 3.56
C ALA A 38 -22.99 7.69 2.86
N ALA A 39 -22.79 9.01 2.79
CA ALA A 39 -21.59 9.60 2.20
C ALA A 39 -20.32 9.24 2.98
N VAL A 40 -20.38 9.30 4.32
CA VAL A 40 -19.28 8.88 5.20
C VAL A 40 -18.97 7.40 4.98
N LEU A 41 -19.99 6.54 4.96
CA LEU A 41 -19.80 5.11 4.74
C LEU A 41 -19.17 4.81 3.37
N ALA A 42 -19.62 5.49 2.33
CA ALA A 42 -19.05 5.36 0.98
C ALA A 42 -17.57 5.80 0.94
N ALA A 43 -17.22 6.89 1.62
CA ALA A 43 -15.84 7.34 1.73
C ALA A 43 -14.97 6.29 2.46
N PHE A 44 -15.46 5.70 3.55
CA PHE A 44 -14.77 4.62 4.26
C PHE A 44 -14.55 3.39 3.36
N PHE A 45 -15.56 2.93 2.63
CA PHE A 45 -15.42 1.78 1.72
C PHE A 45 -14.48 2.07 0.55
N SER A 46 -14.51 3.29 0.00
CA SER A 46 -13.60 3.71 -1.07
C SER A 46 -12.15 3.72 -0.59
N ALA A 47 -11.88 4.28 0.58
CA ALA A 47 -10.53 4.28 1.17
C ALA A 47 -10.05 2.86 1.52
N GLY A 48 -10.92 2.03 2.10
CA GLY A 48 -10.58 0.64 2.46
C GLY A 48 -10.32 -0.26 1.26
N SER A 49 -11.10 -0.12 0.18
CA SER A 49 -10.93 -0.91 -1.04
C SER A 49 -9.65 -0.54 -1.80
N ALA A 50 -9.29 0.75 -1.84
CA ALA A 50 -8.02 1.20 -2.38
C ALA A 50 -6.82 0.64 -1.59
N ALA A 51 -6.89 0.66 -0.26
CA ALA A 51 -5.85 0.10 0.61
C ALA A 51 -5.69 -1.42 0.41
N GLY A 52 -6.80 -2.16 0.33
CA GLY A 52 -6.78 -3.60 0.08
C GLY A 52 -6.13 -3.95 -1.26
N ALA A 53 -6.48 -3.25 -2.34
CA ALA A 53 -5.91 -3.48 -3.66
C ALA A 53 -4.40 -3.23 -3.71
N LEU A 54 -3.91 -2.22 -2.99
CA LEU A 54 -2.47 -1.94 -2.87
C LEU A 54 -1.76 -3.05 -2.09
N GLN A 55 -2.33 -3.52 -0.98
CA GLN A 55 -1.78 -4.61 -0.17
C GLN A 55 -1.66 -5.91 -0.97
N TYR A 56 -2.67 -6.26 -1.76
CA TYR A 56 -2.64 -7.45 -2.62
C TYR A 56 -1.58 -7.35 -3.71
N ARG A 57 -1.37 -6.17 -4.30
CA ARG A 57 -0.31 -5.94 -5.30
C ARG A 57 1.08 -6.04 -4.66
N ALA A 58 1.27 -5.42 -3.50
CA ALA A 58 2.53 -5.49 -2.76
C ALA A 58 2.87 -6.93 -2.34
N GLY A 59 1.87 -7.68 -1.84
CA GLY A 59 2.04 -9.07 -1.44
C GLY A 59 2.36 -9.99 -2.60
N ARG A 60 1.72 -9.80 -3.77
CA ARG A 60 2.07 -10.57 -4.97
C ARG A 60 3.53 -10.32 -5.35
N ASN A 61 3.94 -9.07 -5.48
CA ASN A 61 5.29 -8.72 -5.93
C ASN A 61 6.43 -9.19 -5.01
N ALA A 62 6.15 -9.52 -3.74
CA ALA A 62 7.17 -9.98 -2.80
C ALA A 62 7.96 -11.20 -3.30
N ALA A 63 7.29 -12.16 -3.95
CA ALA A 63 7.95 -13.33 -4.51
C ALA A 63 8.86 -12.96 -5.70
N ALA A 64 8.36 -12.13 -6.64
CA ALA A 64 9.15 -11.64 -7.76
C ALA A 64 10.37 -10.80 -7.30
N ILE A 65 10.21 -9.98 -6.24
CA ILE A 65 11.29 -9.19 -5.63
C ILE A 65 12.36 -10.10 -5.03
N ALA A 66 11.97 -11.17 -4.34
CA ALA A 66 12.92 -12.12 -3.77
C ALA A 66 13.76 -12.80 -4.86
N ILE A 67 13.13 -13.23 -5.97
CA ILE A 67 13.81 -13.80 -7.13
C ILE A 67 14.76 -12.77 -7.77
N ALA A 68 14.31 -11.53 -7.94
CA ALA A 68 15.13 -10.46 -8.49
C ALA A 68 16.38 -10.19 -7.62
N HIS A 69 16.24 -10.23 -6.29
CA HIS A 69 17.36 -10.10 -5.37
C HIS A 69 18.32 -11.29 -5.40
N ASP A 70 17.81 -12.50 -5.55
CA ASP A 70 18.65 -13.69 -5.67
C ASP A 70 19.48 -13.64 -6.97
N LEU A 71 18.84 -13.35 -8.10
CA LEU A 71 19.52 -13.10 -9.38
C LEU A 71 20.55 -11.95 -9.29
N ALA A 72 20.25 -10.89 -8.55
CA ALA A 72 21.17 -9.77 -8.35
C ALA A 72 22.45 -10.15 -7.58
N ARG A 73 22.38 -11.18 -6.74
CA ARG A 73 23.54 -11.68 -6.00
C ARG A 73 24.43 -12.56 -6.85
N THR A 74 23.87 -13.25 -7.84
CA THR A 74 24.63 -14.13 -8.75
C THR A 74 25.32 -13.35 -9.87
N VAL A 75 24.89 -12.11 -10.17
CA VAL A 75 25.61 -11.23 -11.11
C VAL A 75 26.96 -10.81 -10.53
N GLY A 76 28.02 -11.24 -11.20
CA GLY A 76 29.41 -11.07 -10.81
C GLY A 76 30.03 -12.30 -10.17
N THR A 77 29.25 -13.33 -9.83
CA THR A 77 29.75 -14.62 -9.34
C THR A 77 29.50 -15.73 -10.36
N ASP A 78 28.23 -16.08 -10.58
CA ASP A 78 27.82 -17.16 -11.49
C ASP A 78 27.42 -16.60 -12.85
N ILE A 79 26.85 -15.39 -12.86
CA ILE A 79 26.48 -14.67 -14.07
C ILE A 79 27.56 -13.61 -14.33
N PRO A 80 28.35 -13.73 -15.40
CA PRO A 80 29.38 -12.74 -15.73
C PRO A 80 28.78 -11.34 -15.87
N ALA A 81 29.37 -10.36 -15.19
CA ALA A 81 28.99 -8.94 -15.27
C ALA A 81 29.56 -8.30 -16.55
N VAL A 82 29.15 -8.81 -17.70
CA VAL A 82 29.57 -8.39 -19.04
C VAL A 82 28.34 -7.90 -19.81
N PRO A 83 28.44 -6.85 -20.63
CA PRO A 83 27.32 -6.35 -21.42
C PRO A 83 26.62 -7.44 -22.23
N GLY A 84 25.29 -7.43 -22.21
CA GLY A 84 24.47 -8.43 -22.90
C GLY A 84 23.12 -8.66 -22.21
N SER A 85 22.33 -9.56 -22.79
CA SER A 85 21.04 -9.97 -22.23
C SER A 85 21.06 -11.46 -21.91
N ARG A 86 20.48 -11.83 -20.77
CA ARG A 86 20.29 -13.23 -20.35
C ARG A 86 18.86 -13.41 -19.90
N SER A 87 18.28 -14.57 -20.14
CA SER A 87 16.91 -14.86 -19.71
C SER A 87 16.75 -16.32 -19.34
N GLY A 88 15.72 -16.60 -18.55
CA GLY A 88 15.39 -17.96 -18.15
C GLY A 88 14.08 -18.01 -17.39
N VAL A 89 13.90 -19.13 -16.70
CA VAL A 89 12.72 -19.42 -15.89
C VAL A 89 13.21 -19.82 -14.50
N ALA A 90 12.59 -19.26 -13.47
CA ALA A 90 12.86 -19.61 -12.07
C ALA A 90 12.14 -20.91 -11.68
N ALA A 91 12.48 -21.48 -10.53
CA ALA A 91 11.93 -22.75 -10.06
C ALA A 91 10.39 -22.74 -9.91
N ASP A 92 9.80 -21.56 -9.66
CA ASP A 92 8.36 -21.34 -9.53
C ASP A 92 7.64 -21.15 -10.88
N GLY A 93 8.37 -21.20 -11.99
CA GLY A 93 7.86 -20.94 -13.34
C GLY A 93 7.84 -19.46 -13.73
N SER A 94 8.34 -18.55 -12.90
CA SER A 94 8.44 -17.13 -13.24
C SER A 94 9.52 -16.89 -14.29
N ALA A 95 9.20 -16.14 -15.35
CA ALA A 95 10.17 -15.77 -16.38
C ALA A 95 11.02 -14.61 -15.89
N TRP A 96 12.31 -14.63 -16.20
CA TRP A 96 13.23 -13.55 -15.86
C TRP A 96 14.12 -13.16 -17.03
N ARG A 97 14.56 -11.90 -17.02
CA ARG A 97 15.54 -11.34 -17.95
C ARG A 97 16.48 -10.40 -17.22
N ILE A 98 17.76 -10.48 -17.53
CA ILE A 98 18.83 -9.60 -17.05
C ILE A 98 19.41 -8.89 -18.27
N ASP A 99 19.35 -7.57 -18.27
CA ASP A 99 19.94 -6.72 -19.29
C ASP A 99 21.12 -5.96 -18.67
N ILE A 100 22.34 -6.29 -19.07
CA ILE A 100 23.58 -5.69 -18.59
C ILE A 100 24.09 -4.70 -19.63
N GLN A 101 24.28 -3.44 -19.23
CA GLN A 101 24.74 -2.35 -20.08
C GLN A 101 25.89 -1.59 -19.43
N PRO A 102 26.90 -1.13 -20.20
CA PRO A 102 27.95 -0.27 -19.68
C PRO A 102 27.35 1.02 -19.10
N LEU A 103 27.86 1.47 -17.96
CA LEU A 103 27.53 2.81 -17.48
C LEU A 103 28.26 3.85 -18.32
N PRO A 104 27.59 4.96 -18.69
CA PRO A 104 28.23 6.03 -19.43
C PRO A 104 29.36 6.64 -18.60
N VAL A 105 30.51 6.83 -19.24
CA VAL A 105 31.62 7.56 -18.63
C VAL A 105 31.28 9.04 -18.63
N VAL A 106 31.11 9.62 -17.44
CA VAL A 106 30.93 11.06 -17.28
C VAL A 106 32.29 11.73 -17.15
N PHE A 107 32.53 12.77 -17.94
CA PHE A 107 33.74 13.58 -17.85
C PHE A 107 33.47 14.76 -16.91
N ILE A 108 34.24 14.88 -15.83
CA ILE A 108 34.18 16.04 -14.92
C ILE A 108 35.49 16.81 -15.08
N GLY A 109 35.42 18.05 -15.59
CA GLY A 109 36.60 18.88 -15.81
C GLY A 109 37.59 18.34 -16.85
N GLY A 110 37.12 17.57 -17.85
CA GLY A 110 37.97 16.98 -18.89
C GLY A 110 38.71 15.70 -18.48
N GLN A 111 38.57 15.27 -17.22
CA GLN A 111 39.05 13.99 -16.74
C GLN A 111 37.92 12.94 -16.80
N PRO A 112 38.18 11.72 -17.28
CA PRO A 112 37.21 10.63 -17.19
C PRO A 112 36.97 10.30 -15.70
N SER A 113 35.77 10.57 -15.20
CA SER A 113 35.39 10.21 -13.83
C SER A 113 35.06 8.72 -13.75
N ALA A 114 35.21 8.15 -12.55
CA ALA A 114 35.45 6.74 -12.19
C ALA A 114 34.42 5.66 -12.62
N MET A 115 33.59 5.89 -13.63
CA MET A 115 32.61 4.90 -14.12
C MET A 115 33.14 3.97 -15.21
N LYS A 116 34.42 4.12 -15.62
CA LYS A 116 35.02 3.24 -16.63
C LYS A 116 35.18 1.83 -16.04
N GLY A 117 34.56 0.85 -16.71
CA GLY A 117 34.51 -0.53 -16.23
C GLY A 117 33.44 -0.78 -15.16
N LEU A 118 32.40 0.06 -15.09
CA LEU A 118 31.16 -0.27 -14.37
C LEU A 118 30.08 -0.65 -15.37
N VAL A 119 29.30 -1.67 -15.02
CA VAL A 119 28.09 -2.08 -15.73
C VAL A 119 26.87 -1.94 -14.83
N SER A 120 25.75 -1.57 -15.45
CA SER A 120 24.42 -1.63 -14.84
C SER A 120 23.74 -2.92 -15.28
N ALA A 121 23.22 -3.70 -14.34
CA ALA A 121 22.42 -4.89 -14.62
C ALA A 121 20.98 -4.63 -14.19
N ARG A 122 20.06 -4.66 -15.14
CA ARG A 122 18.62 -4.52 -14.94
C ARG A 122 17.98 -5.89 -14.99
N ILE A 123 17.38 -6.30 -13.88
CA ILE A 123 16.77 -7.62 -13.69
C ILE A 123 15.26 -7.41 -13.68
N ARG A 124 14.56 -8.10 -14.57
CA ARG A 124 13.10 -8.12 -14.66
C ARG A 124 12.62 -9.53 -14.41
N VAL A 125 11.63 -9.67 -13.54
CA VAL A 125 10.97 -10.93 -13.21
C VAL A 125 9.47 -10.75 -13.41
N ALA A 126 8.83 -11.67 -14.11
CA ALA A 126 7.39 -11.67 -14.34
C ALA A 126 6.84 -13.09 -14.22
N GLY A 127 5.81 -13.27 -13.40
CA GLY A 127 5.21 -14.58 -13.19
C GLY A 127 3.94 -14.55 -12.34
N LYS A 128 3.53 -15.74 -11.86
CA LYS A 128 2.33 -15.89 -11.01
C LYS A 128 2.44 -15.07 -9.71
N GLY A 129 3.67 -14.93 -9.19
CA GLY A 129 4.03 -14.10 -8.05
C GLY A 129 4.24 -12.62 -8.39
N GLY A 130 3.57 -12.08 -9.40
CA GLY A 130 3.67 -10.67 -9.77
C GLY A 130 4.89 -10.34 -10.62
N GLU A 131 5.21 -9.05 -10.67
CA GLU A 131 6.30 -8.51 -11.47
C GLU A 131 7.24 -7.67 -10.60
N ALA A 132 8.54 -7.76 -10.88
CA ALA A 132 9.56 -6.99 -10.21
C ALA A 132 10.64 -6.54 -11.19
N GLU A 133 11.15 -5.34 -10.98
CA GLU A 133 12.33 -4.82 -11.68
C GLU A 133 13.34 -4.31 -10.65
N LEU A 134 14.59 -4.73 -10.79
CA LEU A 134 15.69 -4.33 -9.92
C LEU A 134 16.90 -3.94 -10.78
N ALA A 135 17.50 -2.80 -10.50
CA ALA A 135 18.74 -2.36 -11.14
C ALA A 135 19.89 -2.36 -10.12
N ILE A 136 21.01 -2.95 -10.50
CA ILE A 136 22.25 -2.95 -9.71
C ILE A 136 23.42 -2.45 -10.54
N VAL A 137 24.44 -1.89 -9.88
CA VAL A 137 25.71 -1.50 -10.50
C VAL A 137 26.81 -2.43 -10.01
N ARG A 138 27.62 -2.94 -10.94
CA ARG A 138 28.74 -3.86 -10.68
C ARG A 138 29.98 -3.43 -11.47
N PRO A 139 31.20 -3.75 -10.99
CA PRO A 139 32.36 -3.69 -11.84
C PRO A 139 32.22 -4.69 -12.99
N GLU A 140 32.67 -4.31 -14.18
CA GLU A 140 32.74 -5.15 -15.36
C GLU A 140 33.75 -6.28 -15.12
N ALA A 141 33.35 -7.51 -15.42
CA ALA A 141 34.26 -8.65 -15.33
C ALA A 141 35.32 -8.56 -16.45
N ARG A 142 36.60 -8.70 -16.09
CA ARG A 142 37.74 -8.71 -17.02
C ARG A 142 37.98 -10.08 -17.63
#